data_AF-X1GSL8-F1
#
_entry.id   AF-X1GSL8-F1
#
_cell.length_a   1.000
_cell.length_b   1.000
_cell.length_c   1.000
_cell.angle_alpha   90.00
_cell.angle_beta   90.00
_cell.angle_gamma   90.00
#
_symmetry.space_group_name_H-M   'P 1'
#
loop_
_entity.id
_entity.type
_entity.pdbx_description
1 polymer ?
#
loop_
_entity_poly.entity_id
_entity_poly.type
_entity_poly.pdbx_seq_one_letter_code
_entity_poly.pdbx_strand_id
1 'polypeptide(L)'
;MNKKNTSISLFLITFTFATIFLSSFAISINVNYNFALNNERESTLNDFQDLSALKSSDNGNPSLDYSSVYQNATTVYRLFESIQFDINASKFANPNYTVMQIHYSNNEVEDFNMDYVSGTNFTYIYTPRYYDPLGFQNVSFSIYNISDSLLSSTDPITNFTITTNYLLLLNSTEYSRGETLYAELIVNDEPQPYDFDWNITIVDSDSEPLQNNLFDVGNNLMHSLLNLMIGLIILMIY
;
A
#
# COMPACT_ATOMS: atom_id res chain seq x y z
N MET A 1 -44.35 29.52 38.07
CA MET A 1 -43.21 28.82 37.43
C MET A 1 -43.67 28.25 36.09
N ASN A 2 -43.03 28.67 34.99
CA ASN A 2 -43.47 28.46 33.61
C ASN A 2 -43.41 26.98 33.18
N LYS A 3 -44.58 26.34 33.04
CA LYS A 3 -44.72 24.96 32.51
C LYS A 3 -44.00 24.74 31.17
N LYS A 4 -43.83 25.78 30.35
CA LYS A 4 -43.08 25.74 29.08
C LYS A 4 -41.60 25.37 29.26
N ASN A 5 -40.94 25.86 30.30
CA ASN A 5 -39.51 25.60 30.52
C ASN A 5 -39.28 24.18 31.03
N THR A 6 -40.23 23.62 31.78
CA THR A 6 -40.18 22.24 32.27
C THR A 6 -40.32 21.23 31.13
N SER A 7 -41.20 21.50 30.15
CA SER A 7 -41.36 20.64 28.96
C SER A 7 -40.14 20.67 28.04
N ILE A 8 -39.50 21.83 27.85
CA ILE A 8 -38.28 21.95 27.04
C ILE A 8 -37.11 21.24 27.72
N SER A 9 -36.96 21.41 29.04
CA SER A 9 -35.92 20.72 29.81
C SER A 9 -36.13 19.21 29.80
N LEU A 10 -37.37 18.73 29.92
CA LEU A 10 -37.68 17.30 29.87
C LEU A 10 -37.39 16.71 28.49
N PHE A 11 -37.74 17.44 27.42
CA PHE A 11 -37.43 17.07 26.03
C PHE A 11 -35.92 16.98 25.78
N LEU A 12 -35.14 17.96 26.24
CA LEU A 12 -33.69 17.95 26.08
C LEU A 12 -33.04 16.78 26.83
N ILE A 13 -33.50 16.47 28.04
CA ILE A 13 -32.99 15.33 28.80
C ILE A 13 -33.33 14.01 28.10
N THR A 14 -34.59 13.82 27.68
CA THR A 14 -34.99 12.60 26.95
C THR A 14 -34.29 12.45 25.61
N PHE A 15 -34.10 13.55 24.87
CA PHE A 15 -33.37 13.55 23.61
C PHE A 15 -31.90 13.18 23.79
N THR A 16 -31.25 13.71 24.84
CA THR A 16 -29.84 13.41 25.15
C THR A 16 -29.67 11.94 25.58
N PHE A 17 -30.60 11.40 26.37
CA PHE A 17 -30.58 9.97 26.71
C PHE A 17 -30.85 9.09 25.49
N ALA A 18 -31.74 9.50 24.58
CA ALA A 18 -32.01 8.77 23.34
C ALA A 18 -30.80 8.75 22.40
N THR A 19 -30.05 9.86 22.27
CA THR A 19 -28.84 9.90 21.43
C THR A 19 -27.71 9.05 22.01
N ILE A 20 -27.52 9.05 23.34
CA ILE A 20 -26.56 8.15 24.00
C ILE A 20 -26.96 6.69 23.78
N PHE A 21 -28.24 6.35 23.94
CA PHE A 21 -28.73 4.98 23.74
C PHE A 21 -28.65 4.51 22.28
N LEU A 22 -28.91 5.39 21.32
CA LEU A 22 -28.73 5.11 19.89
C LEU A 22 -27.25 4.98 19.52
N SER A 23 -26.35 5.76 20.15
CA SER A 23 -24.90 5.63 19.93
C SER A 23 -24.34 4.32 20.45
N SER A 24 -24.81 3.81 21.59
CA SER A 24 -24.43 2.48 22.09
C SER A 24 -25.06 1.34 21.29
N PHE A 25 -26.23 1.55 20.67
CA PHE A 25 -26.81 0.61 19.71
C PHE A 25 -26.06 0.61 18.36
N ALA A 26 -25.56 1.75 17.89
CA ALA A 26 -24.70 1.82 16.70
C ALA A 26 -23.35 1.14 16.93
N ILE A 27 -22.78 1.28 18.14
CA ILE A 27 -21.57 0.56 18.54
C ILE A 27 -21.84 -0.95 18.68
N SER A 28 -23.02 -1.37 19.16
CA SER A 28 -23.33 -2.81 19.28
C SER A 28 -23.74 -3.48 17.97
N ILE A 29 -24.31 -2.75 17.00
CA ILE A 29 -24.54 -3.25 15.64
C ILE A 29 -23.21 -3.35 14.88
N ASN A 30 -22.23 -2.48 15.15
CA ASN A 30 -20.88 -2.59 14.56
C ASN A 30 -20.00 -3.68 15.19
N VAL A 31 -20.41 -4.26 16.33
CA VAL A 31 -19.72 -5.41 16.95
C VAL A 31 -20.40 -6.74 16.56
N ASN A 32 -21.44 -6.72 15.72
CA ASN A 32 -22.15 -7.93 15.30
C ASN A 32 -22.30 -8.06 13.77
N TYR A 33 -21.30 -7.58 13.02
CA TYR A 33 -20.97 -8.26 11.78
C TYR A 33 -20.29 -9.58 12.15
N ASN A 34 -21.10 -10.63 12.19
CA ASN A 34 -20.67 -11.98 11.85
C ASN A 34 -20.08 -11.93 10.44
N PHE A 35 -18.85 -11.45 10.31
CA PHE A 35 -17.92 -12.10 9.42
C PHE A 35 -17.78 -13.50 10.01
N ALA A 36 -18.34 -14.49 9.32
CA ALA A 36 -17.89 -15.85 9.52
C ALA A 36 -16.39 -15.84 9.20
N LEU A 37 -15.57 -15.57 10.22
CA LEU A 37 -14.22 -16.07 10.29
C LEU A 37 -14.40 -17.57 10.19
N ASN A 38 -14.24 -18.10 8.98
CA ASN A 38 -13.88 -19.49 8.83
C ASN A 38 -12.77 -19.74 9.86
N ASN A 39 -12.98 -20.75 10.70
CA ASN A 39 -11.99 -21.26 11.64
C ASN A 39 -10.75 -21.85 10.93
N GLU A 40 -10.43 -21.37 9.73
CA GLU A 40 -9.20 -21.63 9.00
C GLU A 40 -8.15 -20.53 9.23
N ARG A 41 -8.49 -19.42 9.92
CA ARG A 41 -7.54 -18.32 10.16
C ARG A 41 -6.79 -18.35 11.51
N GLU A 42 -7.06 -19.31 12.39
CA GLU A 42 -6.18 -19.57 13.55
C GLU A 42 -4.87 -20.28 13.15
N SER A 43 -4.70 -20.75 11.92
CA SER A 43 -3.38 -21.20 11.42
C SER A 43 -2.47 -20.03 11.03
N THR A 44 -3.02 -18.88 10.65
CA THR A 44 -2.23 -17.75 10.12
C THR A 44 -1.51 -16.92 11.19
N LEU A 45 -1.91 -17.03 12.47
CA LEU A 45 -1.18 -16.38 13.57
C LEU A 45 0.03 -17.21 14.05
N ASN A 46 0.08 -18.50 13.72
CA ASN A 46 1.22 -19.36 13.97
C ASN A 46 2.25 -19.34 12.83
N ASP A 47 1.88 -18.88 11.63
CA ASP A 47 2.81 -18.70 10.51
C ASP A 47 3.81 -17.55 10.70
N PHE A 48 3.56 -16.65 11.67
CA PHE A 48 4.55 -15.64 12.08
C PHE A 48 5.59 -16.16 13.09
N GLN A 49 5.50 -17.41 13.55
CA GLN A 49 6.51 -18.01 14.42
C GLN A 49 7.59 -18.78 13.68
N ASP A 50 7.49 -18.96 12.36
CA ASP A 50 8.55 -19.63 11.59
C ASP A 50 9.52 -18.62 10.96
N LEU A 51 10.15 -17.78 11.79
CA LEU A 51 11.37 -17.06 11.39
C LEU A 51 12.50 -18.02 10.97
N SER A 52 12.38 -19.32 11.29
CA SER A 52 13.26 -20.40 10.82
C SER A 52 12.95 -20.91 9.41
N ALA A 53 11.80 -20.53 8.81
CA ALA A 53 11.42 -20.89 7.44
C ALA A 53 11.82 -19.83 6.39
N LEU A 54 12.38 -18.68 6.80
CA LEU A 54 13.34 -17.99 5.96
C LEU A 54 14.56 -18.91 5.83
N LYS A 55 14.46 -19.90 4.94
CA LYS A 55 15.61 -20.63 4.45
C LYS A 55 16.60 -19.55 4.02
N SER A 56 17.70 -19.41 4.76
CA SER A 56 18.83 -18.63 4.28
C SER A 56 19.14 -19.19 2.90
N SER A 57 18.90 -18.39 1.86
CA SER A 57 19.35 -18.68 0.51
C SER A 57 20.86 -18.46 0.46
N ASP A 58 21.59 -19.08 1.39
CA ASP A 58 23.02 -18.95 1.50
C ASP A 58 23.61 -19.65 0.28
N ASN A 59 23.91 -18.84 -0.72
CA ASN A 59 24.58 -19.23 -1.94
C ASN A 59 26.10 -19.40 -1.71
N GLY A 60 26.57 -19.27 -0.46
CA GLY A 60 27.97 -19.31 -0.07
C GLY A 60 28.75 -18.03 -0.38
N ASN A 61 28.09 -17.01 -0.95
CA ASN A 61 28.70 -15.72 -1.24
C ASN A 61 28.62 -14.77 -0.05
N PRO A 62 29.59 -13.86 0.10
CA PRO A 62 29.54 -12.87 1.17
C PRO A 62 28.35 -11.90 1.00
N SER A 63 27.72 -11.53 2.10
CA SER A 63 26.69 -10.48 2.08
C SER A 63 27.33 -9.09 1.89
N LEU A 64 26.57 -8.19 1.24
CA LEU A 64 26.88 -6.76 1.18
C LEU A 64 26.65 -6.17 2.57
N ASP A 65 27.55 -5.28 3.01
CA ASP A 65 27.43 -4.70 4.35
C ASP A 65 26.32 -3.65 4.37
N TYR A 66 25.52 -3.60 5.45
CA TYR A 66 24.47 -2.58 5.59
C TYR A 66 25.02 -1.16 5.48
N SER A 67 26.25 -0.91 5.97
CA SER A 67 26.93 0.38 5.86
C SER A 67 27.28 0.79 4.43
N SER A 68 27.24 -0.15 3.48
CA SER A 68 27.45 0.10 2.06
C SER A 68 26.16 0.45 1.32
N VAL A 69 25.01 0.45 2.01
CA VAL A 69 23.71 0.81 1.45
C VAL A 69 23.26 2.13 2.06
N TYR A 70 22.95 3.10 1.21
CA TYR A 70 22.27 4.33 1.59
C TYR A 70 20.89 4.34 0.96
N GLN A 71 19.90 4.75 1.75
CA GLN A 71 18.57 5.10 1.26
C GLN A 71 18.17 6.44 1.85
N ASN A 72 17.57 7.31 1.05
CA ASN A 72 17.17 8.64 1.50
C ASN A 72 15.92 8.63 2.41
N ALA A 73 15.10 7.58 2.33
CA ALA A 73 13.88 7.41 3.12
C ALA A 73 13.60 5.93 3.45
N THR A 74 12.92 5.68 4.57
CA THR A 74 12.44 4.34 5.00
C THR A 74 10.92 4.21 4.89
N THR A 75 10.24 5.26 4.48
CA THR A 75 8.79 5.28 4.24
C THR A 75 8.54 6.16 3.03
N VAL A 76 7.65 5.72 2.16
CA VAL A 76 7.33 6.39 0.90
C VAL A 76 5.83 6.39 0.68
N TYR A 77 5.28 7.54 0.31
CA TYR A 77 3.92 7.66 -0.19
C TYR A 77 3.86 7.19 -1.64
N ARG A 78 3.13 6.11 -1.87
CA ARG A 78 2.86 5.52 -3.19
C ARG A 78 2.41 6.60 -4.19
N LEU A 79 2.86 6.52 -5.44
CA LEU A 79 2.65 7.49 -6.54
C LEU A 79 3.35 8.85 -6.43
N PHE A 80 3.62 9.35 -5.23
CA PHE A 80 4.05 10.74 -5.04
C PHE A 80 5.52 10.89 -4.70
N GLU A 81 6.06 9.92 -3.98
CA GLU A 81 7.42 9.94 -3.49
C GLU A 81 8.24 8.80 -4.10
N SER A 82 9.56 8.98 -4.04
CA SER A 82 10.52 8.01 -4.52
C SER A 82 11.63 7.80 -3.50
N ILE A 83 12.10 6.57 -3.39
CA ILE A 83 13.27 6.22 -2.59
C ILE A 83 14.46 6.08 -3.53
N GLN A 84 15.52 6.83 -3.25
CA GLN A 84 16.81 6.63 -3.88
C GLN A 84 17.61 5.63 -3.05
N PHE A 85 18.06 4.57 -3.71
CA PHE A 85 18.98 3.58 -3.17
C PHE A 85 20.35 3.77 -3.82
N ASP A 86 21.36 4.07 -3.03
CA ASP A 86 22.75 4.09 -3.45
C ASP A 86 23.48 2.94 -2.75
N ILE A 87 24.30 2.20 -3.49
CA ILE A 87 25.13 1.15 -2.90
C ILE A 87 26.59 1.27 -3.32
N ASN A 88 27.49 0.81 -2.44
CA ASN A 88 28.92 0.68 -2.70
C ASN A 88 29.37 -0.79 -2.65
N ALA A 89 29.73 -1.33 -3.80
CA ALA A 89 30.15 -2.73 -3.96
C ALA A 89 31.67 -2.95 -3.83
N SER A 90 32.44 -2.03 -3.23
CA SER A 90 33.93 -2.10 -3.23
C SER A 90 34.50 -3.31 -2.50
N LYS A 91 33.70 -3.96 -1.66
CA LYS A 91 34.05 -5.20 -0.96
C LYS A 91 34.21 -6.39 -1.92
N PHE A 92 33.52 -6.36 -3.06
CA PHE A 92 33.53 -7.44 -4.03
C PHE A 92 34.64 -7.24 -5.06
N ALA A 93 35.18 -8.35 -5.58
CA ALA A 93 36.23 -8.29 -6.58
C ALA A 93 35.63 -8.04 -7.98
N ASN A 94 35.95 -6.90 -8.58
CA ASN A 94 35.51 -6.51 -9.93
C ASN A 94 33.97 -6.53 -10.12
N PRO A 95 33.20 -5.82 -9.27
CA PRO A 95 31.75 -5.69 -9.48
C PRO A 95 31.50 -4.90 -10.77
N ASN A 96 30.50 -5.33 -11.54
CA ASN A 96 30.17 -4.80 -12.86
C ASN A 96 28.78 -4.19 -12.92
N TYR A 97 27.76 -4.91 -12.42
CA TYR A 97 26.40 -4.39 -12.29
C TYR A 97 25.72 -4.97 -11.05
N THR A 98 24.63 -4.33 -10.63
CA THR A 98 23.81 -4.78 -9.51
C THR A 98 22.34 -4.81 -9.89
N VAL A 99 21.65 -5.83 -9.40
CA VAL A 99 20.19 -5.95 -9.45
C VAL A 99 19.68 -5.74 -8.02
N MET A 100 18.85 -4.72 -7.83
CA MET A 100 18.06 -4.54 -6.61
C MET A 100 16.81 -5.40 -6.71
N GLN A 101 16.47 -6.13 -5.65
CA GLN A 101 15.25 -6.94 -5.61
C GLN A 101 14.37 -6.45 -4.48
N ILE A 102 13.11 -6.16 -4.77
CA ILE A 102 12.10 -5.82 -3.77
C ILE A 102 11.25 -7.07 -3.54
N HIS A 103 11.24 -7.54 -2.30
CA HIS A 103 10.42 -8.64 -1.82
C HIS A 103 9.18 -8.04 -1.19
N TYR A 104 8.08 -8.05 -1.94
CA TYR A 104 6.85 -7.42 -1.51
C TYR A 104 6.13 -8.25 -0.43
N SER A 105 5.30 -7.59 0.36
CA SER A 105 4.52 -8.18 1.47
C SER A 105 3.52 -9.26 1.03
N ASN A 106 3.20 -9.33 -0.26
CA ASN A 106 2.38 -10.38 -0.86
C ASN A 106 3.21 -11.57 -1.41
N ASN A 107 4.51 -11.62 -1.13
CA ASN A 107 5.49 -12.61 -1.61
C ASN A 107 5.86 -12.50 -3.10
N GLU A 108 5.42 -11.46 -3.80
CA GLU A 108 5.96 -11.16 -5.13
C GLU A 108 7.37 -10.60 -5.00
N VAL A 109 8.24 -10.92 -5.97
CA VAL A 109 9.60 -10.41 -6.04
C VAL A 109 9.80 -9.73 -7.39
N GLU A 110 10.31 -8.52 -7.37
CA GLU A 110 10.59 -7.74 -8.58
C GLU A 110 12.04 -7.27 -8.61
N ASP A 111 12.64 -7.38 -9.80
CA ASP A 111 14.04 -7.11 -10.05
C ASP A 111 14.21 -5.78 -10.78
N PHE A 112 15.15 -4.97 -10.30
CA PHE A 112 15.46 -3.64 -10.83
C PHE A 112 16.95 -3.54 -11.10
N ASN A 113 17.32 -3.35 -12.37
CA ASN A 113 18.71 -3.08 -12.72
C ASN A 113 19.11 -1.70 -12.20
N MET A 114 20.17 -1.63 -11.39
CA MET A 114 20.68 -0.37 -10.88
C MET A 114 21.60 0.30 -11.90
N ASP A 115 21.54 1.64 -11.96
CA ASP A 115 22.40 2.45 -12.81
C ASP A 115 23.81 2.55 -12.24
N TYR A 116 24.80 2.44 -13.12
CA TYR A 116 26.20 2.66 -12.77
C TYR A 116 26.46 4.16 -12.55
N VAL A 117 27.09 4.51 -11.42
CA VAL A 117 27.49 5.89 -11.13
C VAL A 117 28.97 6.11 -11.43
N SER A 118 29.84 5.49 -10.63
CA SER A 118 31.30 5.55 -10.80
C SER A 118 32.00 4.54 -9.89
N GLY A 119 33.16 4.04 -10.31
CA GLY A 119 33.93 3.07 -9.54
C GLY A 119 33.15 1.78 -9.31
N THR A 120 32.75 1.52 -8.06
CA THR A 120 31.92 0.38 -7.65
C THR A 120 30.59 0.83 -7.05
N ASN A 121 30.12 2.03 -7.39
CA ASN A 121 28.87 2.61 -6.88
C ASN A 121 27.74 2.49 -7.90
N PHE A 122 26.54 2.16 -7.40
CA PHE A 122 25.32 2.00 -8.19
C PHE A 122 24.16 2.74 -7.53
N THR A 123 23.20 3.21 -8.32
CA THR A 123 22.00 3.94 -7.86
C THR A 123 20.73 3.40 -8.50
N TYR A 124 19.61 3.47 -7.79
CA TYR A 124 18.28 3.28 -8.37
C TYR A 124 17.26 4.16 -7.65
N ILE A 125 16.33 4.74 -8.41
CA ILE A 125 15.22 5.52 -7.88
C ILE A 125 13.94 4.71 -8.04
N TYR A 126 13.39 4.23 -6.92
CA TYR A 126 12.15 3.48 -6.89
C TYR A 126 10.97 4.39 -6.55
N THR A 127 9.98 4.43 -7.43
CA THR A 127 8.69 5.09 -7.21
C THR A 127 7.61 4.02 -7.17
N PRO A 128 6.91 3.81 -6.03
CA PRO A 128 5.88 2.79 -5.94
C PRO A 128 4.70 3.10 -6.86
N ARG A 129 4.27 2.10 -7.62
CA ARG A 129 3.11 2.14 -8.53
C ARG A 129 1.81 1.97 -7.75
N TYR A 130 0.68 2.35 -8.34
CA TYR A 130 -0.61 2.32 -7.64
C TYR A 130 -1.03 0.92 -7.13
N TYR A 131 -0.59 -0.15 -7.79
CA TYR A 131 -0.88 -1.54 -7.43
C TYR A 131 0.21 -2.19 -6.57
N ASP A 132 1.30 -1.49 -6.29
CA ASP A 132 2.35 -2.05 -5.44
C ASP A 132 1.78 -2.28 -4.03
N PRO A 133 2.05 -3.45 -3.42
CA PRO A 133 1.54 -3.79 -2.10
C PRO A 133 1.90 -2.75 -1.04
N LEU A 134 0.93 -2.43 -0.19
CA LEU A 134 1.16 -1.55 0.95
C LEU A 134 1.90 -2.29 2.07
N GLY A 135 2.49 -1.51 2.98
CA GLY A 135 3.16 -2.01 4.17
C GLY A 135 4.66 -2.21 3.98
N PHE A 136 5.21 -3.10 4.79
CA PHE A 136 6.65 -3.33 4.91
C PHE A 136 7.18 -4.19 3.76
N GLN A 137 8.25 -3.72 3.11
CA GLN A 137 8.92 -4.38 2.00
C GLN A 137 10.39 -4.62 2.33
N ASN A 138 10.91 -5.79 1.96
CA ASN A 138 12.32 -6.14 2.13
C ASN A 138 13.09 -5.90 0.82
N VAL A 139 14.36 -5.52 0.94
CA VAL A 139 15.21 -5.23 -0.23
C VAL A 139 16.52 -6.00 -0.12
N SER A 140 16.87 -6.70 -1.19
CA SER A 140 18.18 -7.35 -1.38
C SER A 140 18.92 -6.80 -2.60
N PHE A 141 20.23 -7.06 -2.67
CA PHE A 141 21.09 -6.57 -3.74
C PHE A 141 21.99 -7.70 -4.27
N SER A 142 21.80 -8.03 -5.53
CA SER A 142 22.55 -9.08 -6.25
C SER A 142 23.63 -8.44 -7.11
N ILE A 143 24.90 -8.58 -6.70
CA ILE A 143 26.06 -7.94 -7.34
C ILE A 143 26.75 -8.94 -8.25
N TYR A 144 26.96 -8.56 -9.51
CA TYR A 144 27.54 -9.43 -10.54
C TYR A 144 28.85 -8.88 -11.08
N ASN A 145 29.75 -9.77 -11.51
CA ASN A 145 30.94 -9.38 -12.27
C ASN A 145 30.66 -9.29 -13.79
N ILE A 146 31.71 -9.01 -14.56
CA ILE A 146 31.62 -8.89 -16.04
C ILE A 146 31.31 -10.21 -16.78
N SER A 147 31.43 -11.34 -16.09
CA SER A 147 31.13 -12.68 -16.62
C SER A 147 29.80 -13.22 -16.08
N ASP A 148 28.92 -12.34 -15.59
CA ASP A 148 27.59 -12.66 -15.04
C ASP A 148 27.60 -13.62 -13.84
N SER A 149 28.75 -13.72 -13.14
CA SER A 149 28.83 -14.50 -11.91
C SER A 149 28.37 -13.64 -10.72
N LEU A 150 27.42 -14.17 -9.95
CA LEU A 150 26.95 -13.56 -8.71
C LEU A 150 28.07 -13.57 -7.65
N LEU A 151 28.33 -12.40 -7.08
CA LEU A 151 29.39 -12.16 -6.09
C LEU A 151 28.86 -12.01 -4.66
N SER A 152 27.58 -11.65 -4.49
CA SER A 152 26.96 -11.39 -3.19
C SER A 152 25.94 -12.47 -2.78
N SER A 153 25.63 -12.52 -1.49
CA SER A 153 24.38 -13.14 -1.01
C SER A 153 23.17 -12.35 -1.54
N THR A 154 22.05 -13.05 -1.73
CA THR A 154 20.76 -12.48 -2.16
C THR A 154 19.80 -12.22 -0.98
N ASP A 155 20.26 -12.42 0.25
CA ASP A 155 19.42 -12.20 1.44
C ASP A 155 19.06 -10.70 1.59
N PRO A 156 17.87 -10.37 2.13
CA PRO A 156 17.50 -8.98 2.41
C PRO A 156 18.50 -8.26 3.33
N ILE A 157 18.79 -7.02 2.99
CA ILE A 157 19.78 -6.18 3.70
C ILE A 157 19.13 -4.93 4.29
N THR A 158 18.15 -4.35 3.60
CA THR A 158 17.41 -3.19 4.06
C THR A 158 15.91 -3.35 3.81
N ASN A 159 15.13 -2.35 4.19
CA ASN A 159 13.69 -2.34 4.06
C ASN A 159 13.15 -0.92 3.92
N PHE A 160 11.90 -0.83 3.50
CA PHE A 160 11.12 0.40 3.52
C PHE A 160 9.63 0.08 3.63
N THR A 161 8.83 1.07 3.97
CA THR A 161 7.38 0.95 4.07
C THR A 161 6.71 1.75 2.96
N ILE A 162 5.85 1.10 2.18
CA ILE A 162 4.93 1.78 1.25
C ILE A 162 3.66 2.14 2.02
N THR A 163 3.36 3.44 2.08
CA THR A 163 2.09 3.94 2.59
C THR A 163 1.29 4.59 1.46
N THR A 164 0.01 4.81 1.72
CA THR A 164 -0.89 5.55 0.84
C THR A 164 -1.59 6.62 1.67
N ASN A 165 -1.86 7.76 1.05
CA ASN A 165 -2.71 8.79 1.61
C ASN A 165 -4.19 8.51 1.34
N TYR A 166 -4.53 7.53 0.50
CA TYR A 166 -5.91 7.20 0.16
C TYR A 166 -6.29 5.76 0.51
N LEU A 167 -7.56 5.57 0.88
CA LEU A 167 -8.23 4.28 1.03
C LEU A 167 -9.40 4.23 0.05
N LEU A 168 -9.38 3.25 -0.85
CA LEU A 168 -10.50 2.92 -1.71
C LEU A 168 -11.20 1.67 -1.17
N LEU A 169 -12.50 1.78 -0.90
CA LEU A 169 -13.36 0.68 -0.53
C LEU A 169 -14.36 0.44 -1.65
N LEU A 170 -14.36 -0.78 -2.18
CA LEU A 170 -15.38 -1.24 -3.11
C LEU A 170 -16.30 -2.22 -2.38
N ASN A 171 -17.60 -2.16 -2.66
CA ASN A 171 -18.54 -3.12 -2.07
C ASN A 171 -18.38 -4.53 -2.66
N SER A 172 -17.78 -4.65 -3.85
CA SER A 172 -17.39 -5.91 -4.49
C SER A 172 -16.15 -5.71 -5.37
N THR A 173 -15.37 -6.77 -5.59
CA THR A 173 -14.27 -6.80 -6.57
C THR A 173 -14.72 -7.31 -7.94
N GLU A 174 -15.93 -7.88 -8.02
CA GLU A 174 -16.52 -8.41 -9.24
C GLU A 174 -17.96 -7.89 -9.38
N TYR A 175 -18.31 -7.47 -10.60
CA TYR A 175 -19.65 -6.96 -10.91
C TYR A 175 -20.19 -7.62 -12.17
N SER A 176 -21.44 -8.05 -12.11
CA SER A 176 -22.20 -8.47 -13.28
C SER A 176 -22.67 -7.25 -14.08
N ARG A 177 -22.84 -7.43 -15.39
CA ARG A 177 -23.41 -6.38 -16.23
C ARG A 177 -24.80 -5.98 -15.71
N GLY A 178 -25.00 -4.68 -15.49
CA GLY A 178 -26.26 -4.15 -14.97
C GLY A 178 -26.24 -3.86 -13.48
N GLU A 179 -25.22 -4.32 -12.75
CA GLU A 179 -25.05 -4.00 -11.34
C GLU A 179 -24.50 -2.59 -11.15
N THR A 180 -24.86 -1.99 -10.03
CA THR A 180 -24.34 -0.70 -9.59
C THR A 180 -23.06 -0.90 -8.82
N LEU A 181 -22.00 -0.21 -9.25
CA LEU A 181 -20.75 -0.13 -8.49
C LEU A 181 -20.88 0.89 -7.36
N TYR A 182 -20.53 0.47 -6.14
CA TYR A 182 -20.40 1.38 -5.01
C TYR A 182 -18.93 1.44 -4.60
N ALA A 183 -18.40 2.66 -4.62
CA ALA A 183 -17.05 2.97 -4.17
C ALA A 183 -17.08 4.08 -3.13
N GLU A 184 -16.26 3.92 -2.10
CA GLU A 184 -15.95 4.97 -1.12
C GLU A 184 -14.46 5.27 -1.21
N LEU A 185 -14.13 6.54 -1.43
CA LEU A 185 -12.76 7.03 -1.41
C LEU A 185 -12.58 7.92 -0.19
N ILE A 186 -11.57 7.60 0.61
CA ILE A 186 -11.12 8.44 1.71
C ILE A 186 -9.70 8.87 1.35
N VAL A 187 -9.47 10.17 1.20
CA VAL A 187 -8.13 10.75 1.06
C VAL A 187 -7.79 11.45 2.37
N ASN A 188 -6.57 11.25 2.84
CA ASN A 188 -6.04 11.86 4.04
C ASN A 188 -4.87 12.78 3.67
N ASP A 189 -5.10 14.09 3.80
CA ASP A 189 -4.10 15.13 3.53
C ASP A 189 -3.18 15.40 4.73
N GLU A 190 -3.24 14.55 5.76
CA GLU A 190 -2.44 14.69 6.98
C GLU A 190 -1.35 13.60 7.14
N PRO A 191 -0.16 13.97 7.68
CA PRO A 191 0.28 15.34 7.96
C PRO A 191 0.84 16.03 6.71
N GLN A 192 0.67 17.36 6.67
CA GLN A 192 1.40 18.29 5.78
C GLN A 192 2.86 17.84 5.54
N PRO A 193 3.41 18.00 4.32
CA PRO A 193 3.23 19.18 3.46
C PRO A 193 2.37 18.97 2.21
N TYR A 194 1.72 17.81 2.08
CA TYR A 194 1.05 17.46 0.84
C TYR A 194 -0.39 18.00 0.81
N ASP A 195 -0.69 18.81 -0.19
CA ASP A 195 -2.04 19.22 -0.58
C ASP A 195 -2.36 18.43 -1.85
N PHE A 196 -3.09 17.32 -1.70
CA PHE A 196 -3.32 16.39 -2.80
C PHE A 196 -4.57 16.81 -3.58
N ASP A 197 -4.36 17.26 -4.83
CA ASP A 197 -5.42 17.25 -5.82
C ASP A 197 -5.62 15.82 -6.32
N TRP A 198 -6.87 15.39 -6.45
CA TRP A 198 -7.17 14.06 -6.95
C TRP A 198 -8.36 14.04 -7.91
N ASN A 199 -8.28 13.14 -8.90
CA ASN A 199 -9.40 12.82 -9.81
C ASN A 199 -9.78 11.34 -9.74
N ILE A 200 -11.08 11.05 -9.83
CA ILE A 200 -11.59 9.68 -9.92
C ILE A 200 -12.03 9.39 -11.35
N THR A 201 -11.38 8.41 -11.99
CA THR A 201 -11.78 7.93 -13.32
C THR A 201 -12.01 6.42 -13.31
N ILE A 202 -13.05 5.99 -14.02
CA ILE A 202 -13.32 4.58 -14.31
C ILE A 202 -12.67 4.21 -15.63
N VAL A 203 -11.82 3.19 -15.58
CA VAL A 203 -11.08 2.67 -16.74
C VAL A 203 -11.43 1.20 -17.00
N ASP A 204 -11.16 0.73 -18.22
CA ASP A 204 -11.43 -0.63 -18.68
C ASP A 204 -10.27 -1.62 -18.43
N SER A 205 -9.12 -1.14 -17.95
CA SER A 205 -7.91 -1.95 -17.69
C SER A 205 -7.12 -1.47 -16.47
N ASP A 206 -6.37 -2.37 -15.83
CA ASP A 206 -5.37 -2.08 -14.80
C ASP A 206 -3.99 -1.81 -15.43
N SER A 207 -3.80 -2.18 -16.69
CA SER A 207 -2.59 -1.85 -17.41
C SER A 207 -2.65 -0.39 -17.86
N GLU A 208 -1.96 0.49 -17.14
CA GLU A 208 -1.85 1.93 -17.44
C GLU A 208 -1.61 2.26 -18.94
N PRO A 209 -0.70 1.60 -19.67
CA PRO A 209 -0.52 1.88 -21.10
C PRO A 209 -1.68 1.44 -22.01
N LEU A 210 -2.59 0.59 -21.52
CA LEU A 210 -3.74 0.07 -22.27
C LEU A 210 -5.08 0.65 -21.81
N GLN A 211 -5.07 1.53 -20.81
CA GLN A 211 -6.27 2.09 -20.22
C GLN A 211 -7.02 3.03 -21.15
N ASN A 212 -8.34 2.81 -21.25
CA ASN A 212 -9.27 3.77 -21.82
C ASN A 212 -10.18 4.31 -20.72
N ASN A 213 -10.28 5.63 -20.66
CA ASN A 213 -11.21 6.31 -19.77
C ASN A 213 -12.65 6.02 -20.23
N LEU A 214 -13.39 5.26 -19.43
CA LEU A 214 -14.80 5.00 -19.66
C LEU A 214 -15.66 6.14 -19.13
N PHE A 215 -15.28 6.69 -17.97
CA PHE A 215 -16.04 7.74 -17.31
C PHE A 215 -15.18 8.53 -16.32
N ASP A 216 -15.26 9.86 -16.40
CA ASP A 216 -14.64 10.78 -15.45
C ASP A 216 -15.68 11.24 -14.42
N VAL A 217 -15.42 10.95 -13.14
CA VAL A 217 -16.33 11.25 -12.04
C VAL A 217 -16.14 12.71 -11.57
N GLY A 218 -14.92 13.26 -11.68
CA GLY A 218 -14.57 14.61 -11.31
C GLY A 218 -13.59 14.71 -10.12
N ASN A 219 -13.11 15.93 -9.90
CA ASN A 219 -11.99 16.21 -9.00
C ASN A 219 -12.44 16.58 -7.58
N ASN A 220 -11.65 16.21 -6.57
CA ASN A 220 -11.75 16.70 -5.18
C ASN A 220 -13.17 16.60 -4.59
N LEU A 221 -13.88 15.50 -4.87
CA LEU A 221 -15.28 15.31 -4.50
C LEU A 221 -15.43 14.91 -3.02
N MET A 222 -16.15 15.71 -2.23
CA MET A 222 -16.44 15.34 -0.83
C MET A 222 -17.36 14.10 -0.70
N HIS A 223 -18.24 13.88 -1.69
CA HIS A 223 -19.13 12.72 -1.76
C HIS A 223 -19.74 12.64 -3.17
N SER A 224 -19.72 11.47 -3.80
CA SER A 224 -20.33 11.24 -5.11
C SER A 224 -21.07 9.91 -5.15
N LEU A 225 -22.31 9.91 -5.62
CA LEU A 225 -23.12 8.71 -5.78
C LEU A 225 -23.24 8.39 -7.27
N LEU A 226 -22.66 7.26 -7.68
CA LEU A 226 -22.49 6.92 -9.09
C LEU A 226 -23.33 5.69 -9.43
N ASN A 227 -24.28 5.84 -10.35
CA ASN A 227 -25.01 4.71 -10.94
C ASN A 227 -24.43 4.42 -12.32
N LEU A 228 -23.36 3.62 -12.39
CA LEU A 228 -22.83 3.13 -13.66
C LEU A 228 -23.32 1.71 -13.95
N MET A 229 -23.54 1.44 -15.24
CA MET A 229 -24.10 0.18 -15.73
C MET A 229 -23.13 -0.44 -16.76
N ILE A 230 -21.92 -0.83 -16.36
CA ILE A 230 -20.90 -1.37 -17.27
C ILE A 230 -20.07 -2.47 -16.57
N GLY A 231 -19.69 -3.50 -17.33
CA GLY A 231 -18.94 -4.67 -16.86
C GLY A 231 -17.43 -4.45 -16.87
N LEU A 232 -16.82 -4.77 -15.74
CA LEU A 232 -15.42 -4.55 -15.34
C LEU A 232 -15.07 -3.07 -15.13
N ILE A 233 -14.76 -2.72 -13.88
CA ILE A 233 -14.37 -1.37 -13.46
C ILE A 233 -13.08 -1.49 -12.69
N ILE A 234 -12.07 -0.76 -13.14
CA ILE A 234 -10.87 -0.48 -12.37
C ILE A 234 -10.90 1.02 -12.09
N LEU A 235 -10.78 1.39 -10.81
CA LEU A 235 -10.83 2.78 -10.38
C LEU A 235 -9.41 3.27 -10.18
N MET A 236 -9.03 4.32 -10.90
CA MET A 236 -7.76 4.99 -10.70
C MET A 236 -7.96 6.36 -10.08
N ILE A 237 -7.08 6.65 -9.12
CA ILE A 237 -6.96 7.92 -8.43
C ILE A 237 -5.63 8.50 -8.90
N TYR A 238 -5.71 9.62 -9.60
CA TYR A 238 -4.58 10.40 -10.09
C TYR A 238 -4.40 11.63 -9.22
#